data_AF-A0A441TSN7-F1
#
_entry.id   AF-A0A441TSN7-F1
#
_cell.length_a   1.000
_cell.length_b   1.000
_cell.length_c   1.000
_cell.angle_alpha   90.00
_cell.angle_beta   90.00
_cell.angle_gamma   90.00
#
_symmetry.space_group_name_H-M   'P 1'
#
loop_
_entity.id
_entity.type
_entity.pdbx_description
1 polymer ?
#
loop_
_entity_poly.entity_id
_entity_poly.type
_entity_poly.pdbx_seq_one_letter_code
_entity_poly.pdbx_strand_id
1 'polypeptide(L)'
;MKSPKAVATPSIEEVVAMAPELNAWTEMAARAFGSYSGINEAIKKLRPIGGPVCDHASEIRQQMIMIALIRSFAVMDRASNVSFQAVYRFLKLPDALHLIARCYADSEPKNTFENSLPECKEAMSKFIDAYMSVDFTGLGRLQSFRNSAIAHITMPDIEKAKVTYSDVEKLIRATCEMAGRLTLMLSGGNDWPMEHLEDAHSAVYTFWTKAIKAQ
;
A
#
# COMPACT_ATOMS: atom_id res chain seq x y z
N MET A 1 2.26 -5.38 33.27
CA MET A 1 2.54 -5.19 31.82
C MET A 1 3.43 -6.33 31.35
N LYS A 2 2.93 -7.22 30.47
CA LYS A 2 3.81 -8.18 29.80
C LYS A 2 4.70 -7.39 28.84
N SER A 3 6.02 -7.59 28.91
CA SER A 3 6.95 -7.07 27.91
C SER A 3 6.46 -7.51 26.52
N PRO A 4 6.39 -6.62 25.51
CA PRO A 4 6.03 -7.05 24.17
C PRO A 4 7.06 -8.09 23.73
N LYS A 5 6.60 -9.30 23.35
CA LYS A 5 7.47 -10.30 22.73
C LYS A 5 8.17 -9.62 21.57
N ALA A 6 9.50 -9.64 21.55
CA ALA A 6 10.27 -9.15 20.42
C ALA A 6 9.79 -9.90 19.17
N VAL A 7 9.29 -9.17 18.17
CA VAL A 7 8.89 -9.76 16.89
C VAL A 7 10.17 -10.18 16.19
N ALA A 8 10.31 -11.46 15.87
CA ALA A 8 11.50 -12.00 15.23
C ALA A 8 11.74 -11.31 13.87
N THR A 9 13.02 -11.21 13.50
CA THR A 9 13.42 -10.83 12.14
C THR A 9 13.21 -12.06 11.24
N PRO A 10 12.49 -11.93 10.11
CA PRO A 10 12.22 -13.07 9.25
C PRO A 10 13.49 -13.54 8.51
N SER A 11 13.50 -14.79 8.06
CA SER A 11 14.50 -15.32 7.13
C SER A 11 14.25 -14.86 5.69
N ILE A 12 15.20 -15.11 4.78
CA ILE A 12 15.00 -14.80 3.35
C ILE A 12 13.87 -15.64 2.74
N GLU A 13 13.74 -16.91 3.13
CA GLU A 13 12.66 -17.78 2.67
C GLU A 13 11.29 -17.24 3.10
N GLU A 14 11.18 -16.74 4.33
CA GLU A 14 9.96 -16.08 4.83
C GLU A 14 9.68 -14.78 4.07
N VAL A 15 10.71 -13.99 3.76
CA VAL A 15 10.59 -12.76 2.95
C VAL A 15 10.13 -13.05 1.52
N VAL A 16 10.66 -14.10 0.89
CA VAL A 16 10.21 -14.56 -0.43
C VAL A 16 8.76 -15.04 -0.37
N ALA A 17 8.38 -15.78 0.67
CA ALA A 17 7.02 -16.28 0.82
C ALA A 17 5.98 -15.17 1.05
N MET A 18 6.33 -14.09 1.75
CA MET A 18 5.41 -12.97 2.01
C MET A 18 5.26 -12.00 0.83
N ALA A 19 6.23 -11.93 -0.08
CA ALA A 19 6.25 -10.92 -1.13
C ALA A 19 4.99 -10.92 -2.03
N PRO A 20 4.48 -12.07 -2.51
CA PRO A 20 3.25 -12.11 -3.31
C PRO A 20 2.01 -11.62 -2.54
N GLU A 21 1.89 -11.98 -1.26
CA GLU A 21 0.76 -11.58 -0.42
C GLU A 21 0.78 -10.08 -0.12
N LEU A 22 1.96 -9.53 0.19
CA LEU A 22 2.16 -8.10 0.37
C LEU A 22 1.86 -7.32 -0.91
N ASN A 23 2.25 -7.85 -2.08
CA ASN A 23 1.95 -7.21 -3.36
C ASN A 23 0.44 -7.21 -3.62
N ALA A 24 -0.22 -8.37 -3.54
CA ALA A 24 -1.65 -8.51 -3.79
C ALA A 24 -2.51 -7.61 -2.87
N TRP A 25 -2.19 -7.55 -1.56
CA TRP A 25 -2.93 -6.68 -0.64
C TRP A 25 -2.68 -5.20 -0.92
N THR A 26 -1.47 -4.85 -1.35
CA THR A 26 -1.14 -3.48 -1.75
C THR A 26 -1.86 -3.10 -3.03
N GLU A 27 -1.91 -3.97 -4.03
CA GLU A 27 -2.74 -3.79 -5.24
C GLU A 27 -4.20 -3.52 -4.87
N MET A 28 -4.77 -4.33 -3.98
CA MET A 28 -6.15 -4.15 -3.53
C MET A 28 -6.36 -2.82 -2.80
N ALA A 29 -5.35 -2.31 -2.10
CA ALA A 29 -5.38 -0.97 -1.50
C ALA A 29 -5.30 0.13 -2.58
N ALA A 30 -4.40 -0.05 -3.54
CA ALA A 30 -4.15 0.84 -4.65
C ALA A 30 -5.40 1.02 -5.53
N ARG A 31 -6.07 -0.07 -5.91
CA ARG A 31 -7.34 -0.05 -6.68
C ARG A 31 -8.45 0.69 -5.92
N ALA A 32 -8.56 0.45 -4.61
CA ALA A 32 -9.56 1.10 -3.78
C ALA A 32 -9.29 2.61 -3.69
N PHE A 33 -8.04 3.01 -3.46
CA PHE A 33 -7.66 4.42 -3.43
C PHE A 33 -7.83 5.10 -4.79
N GLY A 34 -7.44 4.44 -5.88
CA GLY A 34 -7.65 4.92 -7.25
C GLY A 34 -9.14 5.17 -7.52
N SER A 35 -9.99 4.20 -7.17
CA SER A 35 -11.45 4.34 -7.27
C SER A 35 -11.97 5.54 -6.47
N TYR A 36 -11.57 5.67 -5.20
CA TYR A 36 -11.90 6.84 -4.38
C TYR A 36 -11.49 8.15 -5.07
N SER A 37 -10.25 8.21 -5.55
CA SER A 37 -9.64 9.39 -6.16
C SER A 37 -10.39 9.82 -7.42
N GLY A 38 -10.74 8.85 -8.29
CA GLY A 38 -11.51 9.11 -9.50
C GLY A 38 -12.93 9.63 -9.21
N ILE A 39 -13.63 9.07 -8.23
CA ILE A 39 -14.96 9.56 -7.81
C ILE A 39 -14.85 10.98 -7.25
N ASN A 40 -13.89 11.20 -6.36
CA ASN A 40 -13.65 12.50 -5.73
C ASN A 40 -13.37 13.58 -6.77
N GLU A 41 -12.58 13.28 -7.79
CA GLU A 41 -12.30 14.20 -8.89
C GLU A 41 -13.54 14.49 -9.75
N ALA A 42 -14.32 13.46 -10.10
CA ALA A 42 -15.55 13.62 -10.87
C ALA A 42 -16.55 14.54 -10.15
N ILE A 43 -16.78 14.30 -8.85
CA ILE A 43 -17.64 15.15 -8.00
C ILE A 43 -17.13 16.59 -7.95
N LYS A 44 -15.82 16.79 -7.70
CA LYS A 44 -15.22 18.14 -7.61
C LYS A 44 -15.36 18.93 -8.91
N LYS A 45 -15.07 18.31 -10.05
CA LYS A 45 -15.08 18.97 -11.36
C LYS A 45 -16.48 19.36 -11.81
N LEU A 46 -17.49 18.56 -11.48
CA LEU A 46 -18.86 18.79 -11.92
C LEU A 46 -19.67 19.68 -10.97
N ARG A 47 -19.10 20.12 -9.84
CA ARG A 47 -19.71 21.02 -8.82
C ARG A 47 -21.22 20.74 -8.68
N PRO A 48 -21.60 19.54 -8.23
CA PRO A 48 -22.96 19.08 -8.42
C PRO A 48 -23.96 20.02 -7.74
N ILE A 49 -24.93 20.46 -8.53
CA ILE A 49 -26.29 20.67 -8.03
C ILE A 49 -26.68 19.28 -7.54
N GLY A 50 -26.94 19.11 -6.24
CA GLY A 50 -27.12 17.78 -5.62
C GLY A 50 -28.12 16.87 -6.35
N GLY A 51 -28.09 15.57 -6.04
CA GLY A 51 -29.03 14.62 -6.60
C GLY A 51 -28.59 13.16 -6.43
N PRO A 52 -29.48 12.20 -6.77
CA PRO A 52 -29.32 10.80 -6.37
C PRO A 52 -28.02 10.15 -6.86
N VAL A 53 -27.54 10.49 -8.06
CA VAL A 53 -26.29 9.94 -8.61
C VAL A 53 -25.09 10.48 -7.84
N CYS A 54 -25.11 11.76 -7.47
CA CYS A 54 -24.03 12.38 -6.70
C CYS A 54 -23.99 11.87 -5.25
N ASP A 55 -25.15 11.64 -4.64
CA ASP A 55 -25.25 11.08 -3.29
C ASP A 55 -24.70 9.65 -3.25
N HIS A 56 -25.09 8.82 -4.22
CA HIS A 56 -24.58 7.45 -4.35
C HIS A 56 -23.07 7.42 -4.66
N ALA A 57 -22.58 8.31 -5.53
CA ALA A 57 -21.15 8.46 -5.77
C ALA A 57 -20.39 8.80 -4.47
N SER A 58 -20.95 9.69 -3.64
CA SER A 58 -20.34 10.08 -2.36
C SER A 58 -20.29 8.93 -1.37
N GLU A 59 -21.31 8.07 -1.34
CA GLU A 59 -21.34 6.86 -0.51
C GLU A 59 -20.23 5.88 -0.92
N ILE A 60 -20.16 5.54 -2.21
CA ILE A 60 -19.13 4.62 -2.73
C ILE A 60 -17.73 5.19 -2.50
N ARG A 61 -17.54 6.50 -2.72
CA ARG A 61 -16.29 7.19 -2.42
C ARG A 61 -15.87 6.95 -0.98
N GLN A 62 -16.76 7.10 0.00
CA GLN A 62 -16.45 6.87 1.41
C GLN A 62 -16.07 5.42 1.70
N GLN A 63 -16.77 4.45 1.12
CA GLN A 63 -16.42 3.03 1.29
C GLN A 63 -15.03 2.72 0.72
N MET A 64 -14.70 3.26 -0.45
CA MET A 64 -13.42 3.00 -1.12
C MET A 64 -12.21 3.53 -0.32
N ILE A 65 -12.32 4.72 0.27
CA ILE A 65 -11.21 5.25 1.10
C ILE A 65 -11.01 4.45 2.38
N MET A 66 -12.09 3.95 3.00
CA MET A 66 -11.99 3.09 4.17
C MET A 66 -11.31 1.75 3.84
N ILE A 67 -11.68 1.14 2.71
CA ILE A 67 -11.08 -0.11 2.26
C ILE A 67 -9.58 0.08 1.97
N ALA A 68 -9.20 1.18 1.30
CA ALA A 68 -7.80 1.51 1.04
C ALA A 68 -6.99 1.63 2.35
N LEU A 69 -7.54 2.32 3.35
CA LEU A 69 -6.93 2.48 4.67
C LEU A 69 -6.76 1.13 5.38
N ILE A 70 -7.83 0.34 5.49
CA ILE A 70 -7.78 -0.96 6.18
C ILE A 70 -6.70 -1.87 5.58
N ARG A 71 -6.62 -1.94 4.25
CA ARG A 71 -5.62 -2.77 3.55
C ARG A 71 -4.20 -2.23 3.73
N SER A 72 -4.02 -0.92 3.69
CA SER A 72 -2.72 -0.28 3.99
C SER A 72 -2.24 -0.60 5.41
N PHE A 73 -3.16 -0.66 6.39
CA PHE A 73 -2.81 -1.06 7.75
C PHE A 73 -2.44 -2.52 7.87
N ALA A 74 -3.07 -3.40 7.10
CA ALA A 74 -2.75 -4.82 7.12
C ALA A 74 -1.30 -5.06 6.68
N VAL A 75 -0.86 -4.43 5.57
CA VAL A 75 0.51 -4.58 5.06
C VAL A 75 1.57 -3.83 5.90
N MET A 76 1.16 -2.83 6.67
CA MET A 76 2.06 -2.05 7.55
C MET A 76 2.05 -2.53 9.01
N ASP A 77 1.37 -3.62 9.35
CA ASP A 77 1.17 -4.02 10.74
C ASP A 77 2.47 -4.49 11.43
N ARG A 78 2.85 -3.77 12.47
CA ARG A 78 4.00 -4.08 13.34
C ARG A 78 3.92 -5.44 14.02
N ALA A 79 2.71 -5.90 14.34
CA ALA A 79 2.50 -7.16 15.07
C ALA A 79 2.38 -8.37 14.13
N SER A 80 2.28 -8.15 12.81
CA SER A 80 2.17 -9.21 11.81
C SER A 80 3.57 -9.71 11.40
N ASN A 81 3.66 -11.02 11.17
CA ASN A 81 4.84 -11.65 10.54
C ASN A 81 4.87 -11.37 9.03
N VAL A 82 3.73 -11.08 8.41
CA VAL A 82 3.58 -10.67 7.01
C VAL A 82 3.32 -9.17 6.99
N SER A 83 4.39 -8.37 6.87
CA SER A 83 4.30 -6.91 6.78
C SER A 83 5.56 -6.29 6.17
N PHE A 84 5.44 -5.09 5.62
CA PHE A 84 6.60 -4.30 5.17
C PHE A 84 7.54 -3.94 6.32
N GLN A 85 7.04 -3.89 7.57
CA GLN A 85 7.91 -3.73 8.74
C GLN A 85 8.77 -4.97 8.98
N ALA A 86 8.26 -6.18 8.72
CA ALA A 86 9.03 -7.41 8.82
C ALA A 86 10.12 -7.46 7.75
N VAL A 87 9.78 -7.13 6.50
CA VAL A 87 10.73 -6.97 5.40
C VAL A 87 11.81 -5.96 5.76
N TYR A 88 11.44 -4.77 6.23
CA TYR A 88 12.38 -3.73 6.64
C TYR A 88 13.36 -4.19 7.73
N ARG A 89 12.92 -5.02 8.70
CA ARG A 89 13.82 -5.61 9.70
C ARG A 89 14.84 -6.55 9.06
N PHE A 90 14.41 -7.39 8.11
CA PHE A 90 15.32 -8.26 7.36
C PHE A 90 16.32 -7.47 6.53
N LEU A 91 15.86 -6.42 5.83
CA LEU A 91 16.72 -5.56 5.00
C LEU A 91 17.83 -4.83 5.79
N LYS A 92 17.72 -4.75 7.12
CA LYS A 92 18.78 -4.18 7.96
C LYS A 92 19.90 -5.15 8.30
N LEU A 93 19.76 -6.43 7.98
CA LEU A 93 20.79 -7.42 8.24
C LEU A 93 22.01 -7.17 7.33
N PRO A 94 23.26 -7.37 7.82
CA PRO A 94 24.47 -7.14 7.02
C PRO A 94 24.49 -7.93 5.70
N ASP A 95 23.97 -9.16 5.71
CA ASP A 95 24.00 -10.07 4.56
C ASP A 95 22.72 -10.01 3.70
N ALA A 96 21.75 -9.15 4.03
CA ALA A 96 20.45 -9.12 3.36
C ALA A 96 20.57 -8.93 1.84
N LEU A 97 21.43 -8.00 1.40
CA LEU A 97 21.66 -7.74 -0.01
C LEU A 97 22.22 -8.97 -0.74
N HIS A 98 23.15 -9.72 -0.13
CA HIS A 98 23.73 -10.91 -0.75
C HIS A 98 22.70 -12.04 -0.85
N LEU A 99 21.86 -12.20 0.16
CA LEU A 99 20.77 -13.17 0.15
C LEU A 99 19.74 -12.85 -0.94
N ILE A 100 19.33 -11.57 -1.04
CA ILE A 100 18.41 -11.10 -2.07
C ILE A 100 18.98 -11.28 -3.47
N ALA A 101 20.25 -10.89 -3.69
CA ALA A 101 20.88 -11.02 -5.00
C ALA A 101 21.03 -12.49 -5.44
N ARG A 102 21.17 -13.43 -4.49
CA ARG A 102 21.09 -14.88 -4.82
C ARG A 102 19.68 -15.28 -5.24
N CYS A 103 18.65 -14.86 -4.51
CA CYS A 103 17.26 -15.13 -4.88
C CYS A 103 16.94 -14.56 -6.27
N TYR A 104 17.36 -13.33 -6.56
CA TYR A 104 17.20 -12.72 -7.87
C TYR A 104 17.91 -13.53 -8.97
N ALA A 105 19.17 -13.89 -8.75
CA ALA A 105 19.96 -14.66 -9.73
C ALA A 105 19.31 -16.03 -10.05
N ASP A 106 18.71 -16.65 -9.04
CA ASP A 106 18.00 -17.93 -9.17
C ASP A 106 16.57 -17.79 -9.73
N SER A 107 16.01 -16.57 -9.78
CA SER A 107 14.69 -16.28 -10.35
C SER A 107 14.71 -16.34 -11.88
N GLU A 108 13.55 -16.58 -12.50
CA GLU A 108 13.45 -16.66 -13.95
C GLU A 108 13.15 -15.28 -14.58
N PRO A 109 13.87 -14.85 -15.64
CA PRO A 109 14.98 -15.56 -16.28
C PRO A 109 16.25 -15.54 -15.44
N LYS A 110 16.94 -16.69 -15.37
CA LYS A 110 18.19 -16.82 -14.58
C LYS A 110 19.21 -15.75 -14.94
N ASN A 111 19.89 -15.24 -13.92
CA ASN A 111 20.98 -14.27 -14.04
C ASN A 111 22.19 -14.70 -13.19
N THR A 112 23.32 -14.01 -13.34
CA THR A 112 24.46 -14.21 -12.43
C THR A 112 24.30 -13.40 -11.15
N PHE A 113 24.92 -13.86 -10.07
CA PHE A 113 24.94 -13.13 -8.81
C PHE A 113 25.55 -11.71 -8.98
N GLU A 114 26.65 -11.61 -9.72
CA GLU A 114 27.36 -10.35 -9.95
C GLU A 114 26.51 -9.34 -10.74
N ASN A 115 25.74 -9.83 -11.72
CA ASN A 115 24.83 -9.00 -12.51
C ASN A 115 23.53 -8.68 -11.78
N SER A 116 23.19 -9.37 -10.70
CA SER A 116 21.95 -9.11 -9.93
C SER A 116 22.17 -8.10 -8.81
N LEU A 117 23.42 -7.97 -8.34
CA LEU A 117 23.80 -7.12 -7.21
C LEU A 117 23.44 -5.63 -7.40
N PRO A 118 23.75 -4.97 -8.54
CA PRO A 118 23.45 -3.54 -8.71
C PRO A 118 21.95 -3.24 -8.63
N GLU A 119 21.14 -4.02 -9.33
CA GLU A 119 19.68 -3.90 -9.40
C GLU A 119 19.04 -4.15 -8.04
N CYS A 120 19.47 -5.21 -7.34
CA CYS A 120 19.01 -5.51 -5.98
C CYS A 120 19.38 -4.39 -5.01
N LYS A 121 20.59 -3.83 -5.12
CA LYS A 121 21.04 -2.73 -4.26
C LYS A 121 20.22 -1.47 -4.49
N GLU A 122 19.94 -1.12 -5.74
CA GLU A 122 19.11 0.04 -6.08
C GLU A 122 17.67 -0.16 -5.57
N ALA A 123 17.07 -1.32 -5.84
CA ALA A 123 15.71 -1.63 -5.44
C ALA A 123 15.55 -1.64 -3.91
N MET A 124 16.52 -2.25 -3.19
CA MET A 124 16.56 -2.25 -1.73
C MET A 124 16.70 -0.84 -1.14
N SER A 125 17.54 0.01 -1.72
CA SER A 125 17.67 1.41 -1.29
C SER A 125 16.34 2.15 -1.44
N LYS A 126 15.69 2.03 -2.60
CA LYS A 126 14.40 2.68 -2.87
C LYS A 126 13.27 2.14 -1.98
N PHE A 127 13.28 0.85 -1.66
CA PHE A 127 12.36 0.27 -0.66
C PHE A 127 12.55 0.95 0.70
N ILE A 128 13.81 1.07 1.16
CA ILE A 128 14.14 1.67 2.46
C ILE A 128 13.71 3.14 2.48
N ASP A 129 13.98 3.89 1.41
CA ASP A 129 13.57 5.29 1.29
C ASP A 129 12.04 5.44 1.35
N ALA A 130 11.31 4.60 0.62
CA ALA A 130 9.85 4.57 0.66
C ALA A 130 9.32 4.26 2.07
N TYR A 131 9.89 3.25 2.74
CA TYR A 131 9.54 2.91 4.12
C TYR A 131 9.78 4.07 5.08
N MET A 132 10.94 4.73 4.97
CA MET A 132 11.33 5.84 5.85
C MET A 132 10.49 7.10 5.62
N SER A 133 9.88 7.25 4.45
CA SER A 133 8.97 8.37 4.14
C SER A 133 7.61 8.28 4.83
N VAL A 134 7.25 7.10 5.37
CA VAL A 134 5.94 6.86 5.99
C VAL A 134 5.85 7.58 7.35
N ASP A 135 4.79 8.38 7.54
CA ASP A 135 4.45 8.94 8.86
C ASP A 135 3.81 7.88 9.76
N PHE A 136 4.66 7.13 10.47
CA PHE A 136 4.21 6.13 11.45
C PHE A 136 3.46 6.73 12.64
N THR A 137 3.63 8.02 12.94
CA THR A 137 2.88 8.71 14.00
C THR A 137 1.45 8.97 13.55
N GLY A 138 1.25 9.36 12.29
CA GLY A 138 -0.05 9.38 11.61
C GLY A 138 -0.70 8.00 11.57
N LEU A 139 0.05 6.97 11.19
CA LEU A 139 -0.46 5.59 11.16
C LEU A 139 -0.87 5.07 12.54
N GLY A 140 -0.09 5.34 13.58
CA GLY A 140 -0.39 4.88 14.95
C GLY A 140 -1.71 5.43 15.48
N ARG A 141 -2.04 6.69 15.13
CA ARG A 141 -3.34 7.31 15.46
C ARG A 141 -4.51 6.59 14.81
N LEU A 142 -4.33 6.08 13.60
CA LEU A 142 -5.35 5.30 12.90
C LEU A 142 -5.40 3.84 13.40
N GLN A 143 -4.26 3.25 13.78
CA GLN A 143 -4.17 1.88 14.26
C GLN A 143 -4.82 1.69 15.65
N SER A 144 -4.87 2.73 16.49
CA SER A 144 -5.66 2.70 17.74
C SER A 144 -7.16 2.52 17.52
N PHE A 145 -7.70 2.85 16.34
CA PHE A 145 -9.09 2.57 15.98
C PHE A 145 -9.32 1.10 15.58
N ARG A 146 -8.26 0.39 15.18
CA ARG A 146 -8.31 -1.05 14.83
C ARG A 146 -8.52 -1.94 16.05
N ASN A 147 -7.96 -1.56 17.20
CA ASN A 147 -7.99 -2.36 18.42
C ASN A 147 -9.32 -2.26 19.19
N SER A 148 -10.22 -1.35 18.83
CA SER A 148 -11.50 -1.08 19.50
C SER A 148 -12.74 -1.56 18.72
N ALA A 149 -12.57 -2.56 17.85
CA ALA A 149 -13.57 -3.24 17.00
C ALA A 149 -13.54 -2.80 15.53
N ILE A 150 -13.21 -3.78 14.66
CA ILE A 150 -13.14 -3.70 13.20
C ILE A 150 -14.51 -3.38 12.52
N ALA A 151 -15.56 -3.10 13.30
CA ALA A 151 -16.92 -2.85 12.80
C ALA A 151 -17.35 -1.36 12.77
N HIS A 152 -16.56 -0.41 13.29
CA HIS A 152 -17.06 0.95 13.57
C HIS A 152 -16.13 2.11 13.17
N ILE A 153 -15.26 1.97 12.16
CA ILE A 153 -14.58 3.17 11.64
C ILE A 153 -15.61 4.00 10.89
N THR A 154 -16.05 5.12 11.48
CA THR A 154 -16.94 6.08 10.81
C THR A 154 -16.12 7.26 10.27
N MET A 155 -16.59 7.93 9.22
CA MET A 155 -15.94 9.15 8.70
C MET A 155 -15.70 10.24 9.78
N PRO A 156 -16.62 10.48 10.73
CA PRO A 156 -16.36 11.35 11.88
C PRO A 156 -15.12 10.99 12.70
N ASP A 157 -14.73 9.71 12.75
CA ASP A 157 -13.55 9.27 13.49
C ASP A 157 -12.26 9.50 12.70
N ILE A 158 -12.29 9.36 11.37
CA ILE A 158 -11.19 9.73 10.46
C ILE A 158 -10.95 11.26 10.52
N GLU A 159 -12.03 12.05 10.54
CA GLU A 159 -11.98 13.50 10.67
C GLU A 159 -11.38 13.95 12.01
N LYS A 160 -11.78 13.30 13.12
CA LYS A 160 -11.16 13.53 14.45
C LYS A 160 -9.68 13.17 14.48
N ALA A 161 -9.25 12.14 13.74
CA ALA A 161 -7.84 11.76 13.61
C ALA A 161 -7.00 12.77 12.79
N LYS A 162 -7.66 13.76 12.15
CA LYS A 162 -7.05 14.76 11.26
C LYS A 162 -6.28 14.14 10.09
N VAL A 163 -6.75 13.01 9.59
CA VAL A 163 -6.10 12.30 8.47
C VAL A 163 -6.55 12.97 7.18
N THR A 164 -5.60 13.59 6.48
CA THR A 164 -5.91 14.28 5.24
C THR A 164 -5.85 13.33 4.06
N TYR A 165 -6.52 13.70 2.96
CA TYR A 165 -6.38 13.02 1.68
C TYR A 165 -4.91 12.81 1.28
N SER A 166 -4.08 13.84 1.48
CA SER A 166 -2.66 13.78 1.14
C SER A 166 -1.91 12.75 1.98
N ASP A 167 -2.30 12.54 3.24
CA ASP A 167 -1.68 11.54 4.10
C ASP A 167 -2.00 10.12 3.63
N VAL A 168 -3.26 9.87 3.24
CA VAL A 168 -3.67 8.57 2.69
C VAL A 168 -3.00 8.31 1.34
N GLU A 169 -2.93 9.33 0.47
CA GLU A 169 -2.25 9.22 -0.81
C GLU A 169 -0.77 8.87 -0.64
N LYS A 170 -0.06 9.59 0.24
CA LYS A 170 1.36 9.34 0.53
C LYS A 170 1.57 7.93 1.07
N LEU A 171 0.72 7.48 2.00
CA LEU A 171 0.77 6.13 2.53
C LEU A 171 0.61 5.08 1.42
N ILE A 172 -0.45 5.19 0.62
CA ILE A 172 -0.73 4.24 -0.46
C ILE A 172 0.43 4.20 -1.44
N ARG A 173 0.90 5.36 -1.89
CA ARG A 173 2.03 5.45 -2.83
C ARG A 173 3.31 4.84 -2.25
N ALA A 174 3.60 5.09 -0.97
CA ALA A 174 4.74 4.46 -0.29
C ALA A 174 4.58 2.94 -0.22
N THR A 175 3.39 2.43 0.09
CA THR A 175 3.14 0.97 0.08
C THR A 175 3.27 0.36 -1.32
N CYS A 176 2.77 1.04 -2.36
CA CYS A 176 2.94 0.61 -3.75
C CYS A 176 4.42 0.54 -4.15
N GLU A 177 5.20 1.56 -3.79
CA GLU A 177 6.64 1.58 -4.06
C GLU A 177 7.35 0.45 -3.31
N MET A 178 7.05 0.24 -2.02
CA MET A 178 7.62 -0.89 -1.25
C MET A 178 7.27 -2.24 -1.86
N ALA A 179 6.01 -2.46 -2.25
CA ALA A 179 5.56 -3.70 -2.87
C ALA A 179 6.29 -3.98 -4.20
N GLY A 180 6.32 -2.99 -5.11
CA GLY A 180 6.96 -3.16 -6.41
C GLY A 180 8.47 -3.34 -6.30
N ARG A 181 9.13 -2.62 -5.37
CA ARG A 181 10.57 -2.81 -5.10
C ARG A 181 10.87 -4.18 -4.52
N LEU A 182 10.00 -4.69 -3.64
CA LEU A 182 10.13 -6.03 -3.08
C LEU A 182 10.01 -7.11 -4.17
N THR A 183 9.01 -7.01 -5.05
CA THR A 183 8.88 -7.93 -6.18
C THR A 183 10.09 -7.84 -7.11
N LEU A 184 10.51 -6.62 -7.47
CA LEU A 184 11.66 -6.40 -8.34
C LEU A 184 12.93 -7.02 -7.77
N MET A 185 13.26 -6.76 -6.51
CA MET A 185 14.53 -7.23 -5.94
C MET A 185 14.57 -8.73 -5.65
N LEU A 186 13.41 -9.39 -5.52
CA LEU A 186 13.36 -10.84 -5.25
C LEU A 186 13.26 -11.68 -6.51
N SER A 187 12.64 -11.17 -7.58
CA SER A 187 12.33 -11.98 -8.76
C SER A 187 12.56 -11.28 -10.11
N GLY A 188 13.09 -10.05 -10.13
CA GLY A 188 13.17 -9.24 -11.35
C GLY A 188 11.80 -8.84 -11.92
N GLY A 189 10.71 -9.10 -11.19
CA GLY A 189 9.36 -8.87 -11.65
C GLY A 189 9.01 -7.38 -11.66
N ASN A 190 8.40 -6.92 -12.76
CA ASN A 190 7.95 -5.54 -12.93
C ASN A 190 6.45 -5.41 -12.62
N ASP A 191 6.04 -5.88 -11.44
CA ASP A 191 4.64 -5.85 -10.99
C ASP A 191 4.44 -4.71 -9.98
N TRP A 192 3.88 -3.60 -10.46
CA TRP A 192 3.77 -2.35 -9.71
C TRP A 192 2.31 -2.08 -9.33
N PRO A 193 1.96 -2.18 -8.03
CA PRO A 193 0.62 -1.78 -7.56
C PRO A 193 0.23 -0.33 -7.89
N MET A 194 1.19 0.54 -8.22
CA MET A 194 0.92 1.90 -8.68
C MET A 194 0.11 1.93 -9.97
N GLU A 195 0.36 1.01 -10.91
CA GLU A 195 -0.36 0.95 -12.19
C GLU A 195 -1.86 0.72 -11.96
N HIS A 196 -2.20 -0.16 -11.00
CA HIS A 196 -3.59 -0.43 -10.62
C HIS A 196 -4.30 0.74 -9.94
N LEU A 197 -3.57 1.64 -9.29
CA LEU A 197 -4.12 2.89 -8.77
C LEU A 197 -4.53 3.81 -9.92
N GLU A 198 -3.64 4.00 -10.89
CA GLU A 198 -3.82 4.90 -12.03
C GLU A 198 -4.94 4.41 -12.97
N ASP A 199 -4.98 3.11 -13.24
CA ASP A 199 -6.03 2.45 -14.02
C ASP A 199 -7.40 2.61 -13.35
N ALA A 200 -7.49 2.29 -12.06
CA ALA A 200 -8.72 2.39 -11.30
C ALA A 200 -9.21 3.85 -11.23
N HIS A 201 -8.30 4.80 -11.01
CA HIS A 201 -8.62 6.23 -11.04
C HIS A 201 -9.24 6.60 -12.39
N SER A 202 -8.56 6.28 -13.49
CA SER A 202 -8.96 6.69 -14.84
C SER A 202 -10.30 6.10 -15.24
N ALA A 203 -10.50 4.80 -14.99
CA ALA A 203 -11.74 4.10 -15.29
C ALA A 203 -12.92 4.67 -14.49
N VAL A 204 -12.74 4.83 -13.17
CA VAL A 204 -13.80 5.28 -12.26
C VAL A 204 -14.15 6.75 -12.47
N TYR A 205 -13.14 7.62 -12.69
CA TYR A 205 -13.36 9.02 -13.07
C TYR A 205 -14.20 9.15 -14.33
N THR A 206 -13.85 8.37 -15.37
CA THR A 206 -14.58 8.36 -16.64
C THR A 206 -16.03 7.93 -16.47
N PHE A 207 -16.26 6.86 -15.70
CA PHE A 207 -17.60 6.35 -15.42
C PHE A 207 -18.46 7.41 -14.70
N TRP A 208 -18.00 7.94 -13.57
CA TRP A 208 -18.79 8.88 -12.77
C TRP A 208 -18.98 10.22 -13.43
N THR A 209 -18.01 10.67 -14.24
CA THR A 209 -18.18 11.89 -15.03
C THR A 209 -19.33 11.75 -16.02
N LYS A 210 -19.49 10.58 -16.67
CA LYS A 210 -20.60 10.31 -17.58
C LYS A 210 -21.92 10.17 -16.82
N ALA A 211 -21.92 9.41 -15.72
CA ALA A 211 -23.13 9.17 -14.92
C ALA A 211 -23.71 10.48 -14.33
N ILE A 212 -22.86 11.33 -13.74
CA ILE A 212 -23.30 12.60 -13.13
C ILE A 212 -23.82 13.58 -14.20
N LYS A 213 -23.20 13.61 -15.39
CA LYS A 213 -23.66 14.47 -16.50
C LYS A 213 -24.98 14.04 -17.13
N ALA A 214 -25.35 12.77 -16.99
CA ALA A 214 -26.54 12.19 -17.60
C ALA A 214 -27.78 12.25 -16.68
N GLN A 215 -27.60 12.67 -15.42
CA GLN A 215 -28.68 12.94 -14.48
C GLN A 215 -29.44 14.23 -14.87
#